data_AF-A0A352RS81-F1
#
_entry.id   AF-A0A352RS81-F1
#
_cell.length_a   1.000
_cell.length_b   1.000
_cell.length_c   1.000
_cell.angle_alpha   90.00
_cell.angle_beta   90.00
_cell.angle_gamma   90.00
#
_symmetry.space_group_name_H-M   'P 1'
#
loop_
_entity.id
_entity.type
_entity.pdbx_description
1 polymer ?
#
loop_
_entity_poly.entity_id
_entity_poly.type
_entity_poly.pdbx_seq_one_letter_code
_entity_poly.pdbx_strand_id
1 'polypeptide(L)'
;MTEPNSLLPHAAPASAIDDCWRRIGVTGDRTCPLLATHITCRNCPVYAQAALVLLDTLAIDPIVQPASDSDTPIDPSSADRLAGESYMVFRVGDEWLALPTAALGEVTAPALVHSLPHRRHAALIGVAAVRGALLTCISLALLFGESAESAE
;
A
#
# COMPACT_ATOMS: atom_id res chain seq x y z
N MET A 1 39.18 -2.49 20.47
CA MET A 1 38.09 -3.43 20.18
C MET A 1 36.97 -3.13 21.15
N THR A 2 35.73 -3.07 20.65
CA THR A 2 34.44 -2.74 21.29
C THR A 2 33.93 -1.33 20.95
N GLU A 3 33.08 -1.33 19.92
CA GLU A 3 32.26 -0.24 19.38
C GLU A 3 31.13 0.19 20.33
N PRO A 4 30.61 1.42 20.19
CA PRO A 4 29.40 1.87 20.86
C PRO A 4 28.16 1.36 20.09
N ASN A 5 27.33 0.53 20.73
CA ASN A 5 26.10 0.06 20.10
C ASN A 5 25.03 1.17 20.09
N SER A 6 24.55 1.42 18.88
CA SER A 6 23.59 2.41 18.43
C SER A 6 22.31 2.46 19.25
N LEU A 7 22.06 3.62 19.88
CA LEU A 7 20.71 4.03 20.23
C LEU A 7 20.02 4.46 18.94
N LEU A 8 19.17 3.57 18.41
CA LEU A 8 18.18 3.92 17.41
C LEU A 8 17.36 5.11 17.95
N PRO A 9 17.10 6.17 17.15
CA PRO A 9 16.18 7.20 17.55
C PRO A 9 14.80 6.54 17.70
N HIS A 10 14.30 6.49 18.93
CA HIS A 10 12.86 6.30 19.15
C HIS A 10 12.18 7.42 18.39
N ALA A 11 11.45 7.05 17.34
CA ALA A 11 10.55 7.97 16.64
C ALA A 11 9.69 8.66 17.71
N ALA A 12 9.84 9.99 17.82
CA ALA A 12 9.01 10.81 18.69
C ALA A 12 7.54 10.58 18.33
N PRO A 13 6.62 10.58 19.32
CA PRO A 13 5.29 10.04 19.14
C PRO A 13 4.52 10.87 18.11
N ALA A 14 3.88 10.18 17.16
CA ALA A 14 2.69 10.70 16.48
C ALA A 14 1.78 11.31 17.56
N SER A 15 1.26 12.52 17.34
CA SER A 15 0.33 13.17 18.25
C SER A 15 -0.67 12.14 18.78
N ALA A 16 -0.63 11.89 20.09
CA ALA A 16 -1.22 10.70 20.69
C ALA A 16 -2.72 10.67 20.39
N ILE A 17 -3.10 9.87 19.41
CA ILE A 17 -4.50 9.63 19.06
C ILE A 17 -5.18 9.13 20.33
N ASP A 18 -6.20 9.86 20.80
CA ASP A 18 -7.03 9.41 21.93
C ASP A 18 -7.87 8.22 21.47
N ASP A 19 -7.37 7.02 21.79
CA ASP A 19 -7.98 5.74 21.42
C ASP A 19 -9.09 5.31 22.38
N CYS A 20 -9.98 6.25 22.71
CA CYS A 20 -11.09 6.06 23.66
C CYS A 20 -11.94 4.81 23.37
N TRP A 21 -11.99 4.33 22.12
CA TRP A 21 -12.70 3.10 21.77
C TRP A 21 -12.13 1.85 22.47
N ARG A 22 -10.84 1.83 22.80
CA ARG A 22 -10.16 0.75 23.54
C ARG A 22 -10.41 0.79 25.03
N ARG A 23 -10.54 2.00 25.61
CA ARG A 23 -10.72 2.19 27.06
C ARG A 23 -12.19 2.19 27.46
N ILE A 24 -13.00 3.05 26.84
CA ILE A 24 -14.40 3.29 27.22
C ILE A 24 -15.42 2.94 26.13
N GLY A 25 -14.99 2.59 24.92
CA GLY A 25 -15.87 2.30 23.79
C GLY A 25 -16.26 0.84 23.63
N VAL A 26 -16.63 0.44 22.42
CA VAL A 26 -17.16 -0.91 22.11
C VAL A 26 -16.19 -2.05 22.40
N THR A 27 -14.87 -1.78 22.38
CA THR A 27 -13.81 -2.74 22.74
C THR A 27 -13.30 -2.57 24.18
N GLY A 28 -13.80 -1.57 24.91
CA GLY A 28 -13.47 -1.30 26.31
C GLY A 28 -14.63 -1.62 27.26
N ASP A 29 -14.78 -0.82 28.32
CA ASP A 29 -15.83 -0.99 29.34
C ASP A 29 -17.24 -0.49 28.93
N ARG A 30 -17.36 0.04 27.70
CA ARG A 30 -18.61 0.56 27.11
C ARG A 30 -19.27 1.72 27.87
N THR A 31 -18.52 2.43 28.71
CA THR A 31 -19.01 3.61 29.45
C THR A 31 -19.05 4.90 28.60
N CYS A 32 -18.62 4.86 27.34
CA CYS A 32 -18.58 6.03 26.46
C CYS A 32 -19.98 6.63 26.24
N PRO A 33 -20.20 7.91 26.57
CA PRO A 33 -21.52 8.55 26.44
C PRO A 33 -21.99 8.67 24.99
N LEU A 34 -21.05 8.75 24.03
CA LEU A 34 -21.36 8.85 22.60
C LEU A 34 -21.96 7.57 22.01
N LEU A 35 -21.83 6.42 22.70
CA LEU A 35 -22.46 5.17 22.23
C LEU A 35 -23.98 5.21 22.28
N ALA A 36 -24.58 5.99 23.19
CA ALA A 36 -26.03 6.16 23.24
C ALA A 36 -26.59 6.78 21.95
N THR A 37 -25.82 7.67 21.33
CA THR A 37 -26.21 8.36 20.08
C THR A 37 -25.78 7.60 18.84
N HIS A 38 -24.56 7.06 18.83
CA HIS A 38 -23.93 6.52 17.61
C HIS A 38 -23.94 5.00 17.49
N ILE A 39 -24.42 4.27 18.52
CA ILE A 39 -24.60 2.81 18.57
C ILE A 39 -23.25 2.02 18.53
N THR A 40 -22.24 2.47 17.80
CA THR A 40 -20.92 1.83 17.66
C THR A 40 -19.82 2.87 17.47
N CYS A 41 -18.63 2.63 18.02
CA CYS A 41 -17.50 3.56 17.92
C CYS A 41 -17.13 3.95 16.48
N ARG A 42 -17.27 3.03 15.52
CA ARG A 42 -17.01 3.32 14.10
C ARG A 42 -17.88 4.44 13.51
N ASN A 43 -19.04 4.71 14.11
CA ASN A 43 -19.96 5.77 13.70
C ASN A 43 -19.80 7.06 14.53
N CYS A 44 -18.88 7.08 15.49
CA CYS A 44 -18.66 8.23 16.37
C CYS A 44 -17.63 9.19 15.76
N PRO A 45 -17.85 10.52 15.83
CA PRO A 45 -16.96 11.51 15.23
C PRO A 45 -15.52 11.44 15.75
N VAL A 46 -15.31 11.06 17.02
CA VAL A 46 -13.97 10.88 17.60
C VAL A 46 -13.17 9.80 16.86
N TYR A 47 -13.81 8.67 16.55
CA TYR A 47 -13.17 7.59 15.81
C TYR A 47 -12.90 7.98 14.35
N ALA A 48 -13.83 8.72 13.73
CA ALA A 48 -13.65 9.22 12.37
C ALA A 48 -12.46 10.18 12.28
N GLN A 49 -12.31 11.11 13.23
CA GLN A 49 -11.16 12.03 13.27
C GLN A 49 -9.84 11.29 13.51
N ALA A 50 -9.82 10.32 14.42
CA ALA A 50 -8.64 9.47 14.63
C ALA A 50 -8.22 8.72 13.35
N ALA A 51 -9.18 8.22 12.58
CA ALA A 51 -8.92 7.55 11.30
C ALA A 51 -8.36 8.51 10.23
N LEU A 52 -8.86 9.76 10.16
CA LEU A 52 -8.34 10.78 9.25
C LEU A 52 -6.89 11.15 9.59
N VAL A 53 -6.58 11.37 10.87
CA VAL A 53 -5.21 11.67 11.30
C VAL A 53 -4.26 10.54 10.91
N LEU A 54 -4.66 9.27 11.11
CA LEU A 54 -3.86 8.13 10.66
C LEU A 54 -3.67 8.12 9.13
N LEU A 55 -4.74 8.37 8.38
CA LEU A 55 -4.67 8.39 6.93
C LEU A 55 -3.75 9.52 6.42
N ASP A 56 -3.85 10.71 6.99
CA ASP A 56 -3.00 11.86 6.66
C ASP A 56 -1.55 11.59 7.00
N THR A 57 -1.26 10.91 8.12
CA THR A 57 0.12 10.50 8.45
C THR A 57 0.69 9.49 7.46
N LEU A 58 -0.15 8.63 6.87
CA LEU A 58 0.26 7.67 5.83
C LEU A 58 0.41 8.34 4.45
N ALA A 59 -0.37 9.38 4.16
CA ALA A 59 -0.27 10.15 2.92
C ALA A 59 1.04 10.97 2.84
N ILE A 60 1.70 11.19 3.97
CA ILE A 60 3.00 11.86 4.04
C ILE A 60 4.17 10.92 3.66
N ASP A 61 3.94 9.62 3.44
CA ASP A 61 4.89 8.78 2.69
C ASP A 61 4.67 9.03 1.19
N PRO A 62 5.53 9.82 0.51
CA PRO A 62 5.36 10.04 -0.91
C PRO A 62 5.58 8.71 -1.63
N ILE A 63 4.50 8.15 -2.15
CA ILE A 63 4.56 7.40 -3.40
C ILE A 63 5.25 8.35 -4.38
N VAL A 64 6.48 7.98 -4.76
CA VAL A 64 7.40 8.68 -5.66
C VAL A 64 6.61 9.47 -6.71
N GLN A 65 6.58 10.80 -6.57
CA GLN A 65 6.18 11.64 -7.69
C GLN A 65 7.25 11.45 -8.78
N PRO A 66 6.88 11.06 -10.01
CA PRO A 66 7.81 11.24 -11.12
C PRO A 66 8.09 12.75 -11.19
N ALA A 67 9.36 13.12 -10.97
CA ALA A 67 9.80 14.50 -11.03
C ALA A 67 9.42 15.09 -12.40
N SER A 68 8.41 15.94 -12.41
CA SER A 68 8.12 16.83 -13.51
C SER A 68 8.97 18.09 -13.35
N ASP A 69 9.51 18.52 -14.49
CA ASP A 69 10.21 19.78 -14.80
C ASP A 69 11.70 19.82 -14.44
N SER A 70 12.62 19.71 -15.41
CA SER A 70 12.90 20.61 -16.56
C SER A 70 13.38 22.00 -16.15
N ASP A 71 14.66 22.13 -15.80
CA ASP A 71 15.53 23.17 -16.36
C ASP A 71 16.98 22.93 -15.89
N THR A 72 17.77 22.26 -16.70
CA THR A 72 19.24 22.27 -16.53
C THR A 72 19.81 22.26 -17.95
N PRO A 73 20.68 23.23 -18.33
CA PRO A 73 21.28 23.22 -19.65
C PRO A 73 22.19 21.99 -19.78
N ILE A 74 21.78 21.02 -20.61
CA ILE A 74 22.54 19.80 -20.87
C ILE A 74 23.59 20.10 -21.95
N ASP A 75 24.85 19.79 -21.63
CA ASP A 75 25.99 19.78 -22.54
C ASP A 75 25.76 18.75 -23.66
N PRO A 76 25.75 19.15 -24.96
CA PRO A 76 25.44 18.27 -26.09
C PRO A 76 26.47 17.15 -26.34
N SER A 77 27.58 17.14 -25.62
CA SER A 77 28.66 16.14 -25.74
C SER A 77 28.39 14.80 -25.00
N SER A 78 27.32 14.71 -24.21
CA SER A 78 27.03 13.53 -23.35
C SER A 78 25.74 12.77 -23.71
N ALA A 79 25.05 13.17 -24.79
CA ALA A 79 23.73 12.68 -25.18
C ALA A 79 23.70 11.26 -25.82
N ASP A 80 24.83 10.54 -25.80
CA ASP A 80 24.95 9.20 -26.43
C ASP A 80 24.93 8.04 -25.42
N ARG A 81 24.66 8.32 -24.14
CA ARG A 81 24.28 7.28 -23.19
C ARG A 81 22.78 7.07 -23.27
N LEU A 82 22.37 6.31 -24.31
CA LEU A 82 21.09 5.62 -24.47
C LEU A 82 20.03 6.03 -23.43
N ALA A 83 19.07 6.88 -23.83
CA ALA A 83 17.79 6.99 -23.15
C ALA A 83 17.02 5.67 -23.33
N GLY A 84 17.52 4.61 -22.69
CA GLY A 84 16.94 3.28 -22.75
C GLY A 84 15.75 3.24 -21.81
N GLU A 85 14.57 2.92 -22.35
CA GLU A 85 13.41 2.59 -21.53
C GLU A 85 13.69 1.29 -20.76
N SER A 86 13.49 1.32 -19.45
CA SER A 86 13.71 0.17 -18.57
C SER A 86 12.40 -0.60 -18.38
N TYR A 87 12.47 -1.93 -18.50
CA TYR A 87 11.32 -2.83 -18.42
C TYR A 87 11.57 -3.97 -17.41
N MET A 88 10.55 -4.34 -16.65
CA MET A 88 10.51 -5.58 -15.89
C MET A 88 9.88 -6.66 -16.77
N VAL A 89 10.64 -7.72 -17.03
CA VAL A 89 10.19 -8.89 -17.77
C VAL A 89 9.75 -9.97 -16.79
N PHE A 90 8.57 -10.54 -17.00
CA PHE A 90 7.99 -11.59 -16.16
C PHE A 90 7.16 -12.55 -17.00
N ARG A 91 6.78 -13.68 -16.40
CA ARG A 91 6.04 -14.73 -17.08
C ARG A 91 4.69 -14.95 -16.40
N VAL A 92 3.64 -15.13 -17.21
CA VAL A 92 2.30 -15.57 -16.78
C VAL A 92 1.97 -16.77 -17.66
N GLY A 93 1.57 -17.89 -17.06
CA GLY A 93 1.38 -19.12 -17.84
C GLY A 93 2.65 -19.53 -18.59
N ASP A 94 2.57 -19.62 -19.92
CA ASP A 94 3.69 -19.83 -20.85
C ASP A 94 4.13 -18.54 -21.59
N GLU A 95 3.48 -17.42 -21.30
CA GLU A 95 3.68 -16.15 -22.00
C GLU A 95 4.69 -15.24 -21.29
N TRP A 96 5.62 -14.68 -22.06
CA TRP A 96 6.54 -13.65 -21.60
C TRP A 96 5.95 -12.27 -21.82
N LEU A 97 5.90 -11.48 -20.74
CA LEU A 97 5.35 -10.12 -20.71
C LEU A 97 6.40 -9.15 -20.17
N ALA A 98 6.22 -7.87 -20.49
CA ALA A 98 7.05 -6.80 -19.96
C ALA A 98 6.22 -5.58 -19.59
N LEU A 99 6.58 -4.91 -18.50
CA LEU A 99 6.00 -3.63 -18.09
C LEU A 99 7.10 -2.59 -17.89
N PRO A 100 6.88 -1.31 -18.24
CA PRO A 100 7.84 -0.25 -17.95
C PRO A 100 8.10 -0.19 -16.45
N THR A 101 9.36 -0.14 -16.03
CA THR A 101 9.69 -0.05 -14.58
C THR A 101 9.15 1.22 -13.95
N ALA A 102 8.91 2.27 -14.74
CA ALA A 102 8.24 3.50 -14.28
C ALA A 102 6.77 3.28 -13.83
N ALA A 103 6.10 2.22 -14.31
CA ALA A 103 4.75 1.85 -13.89
C ALA A 103 4.74 0.84 -12.71
N LEU A 104 5.91 0.36 -12.29
CA LEU A 104 6.06 -0.63 -11.23
C LEU A 104 6.27 0.06 -9.89
N GLY A 105 5.31 -0.11 -8.97
CA GLY A 105 5.47 0.36 -7.59
C GLY A 105 6.52 -0.45 -6.84
N GLU A 106 6.32 -1.77 -6.73
CA GLU A 106 7.28 -2.68 -6.11
C GLU A 106 7.02 -4.14 -6.49
N VAL A 107 8.02 -4.99 -6.22
CA VAL A 107 7.92 -6.45 -6.29
C VAL A 107 8.06 -7.00 -4.88
N THR A 108 7.11 -7.83 -4.46
CA THR A 108 7.07 -8.42 -3.12
C THR A 108 7.08 -9.94 -3.21
N ALA A 109 7.42 -10.60 -2.10
CA ALA A 109 7.08 -12.00 -1.94
C ALA A 109 5.56 -12.17 -1.95
N PRO A 110 5.03 -13.34 -2.37
CA PRO A 110 3.59 -13.58 -2.39
C PRO A 110 2.93 -13.25 -1.04
N ALA A 111 1.94 -12.37 -1.07
CA ALA A 111 1.15 -11.98 0.10
C ALA A 111 -0.15 -12.79 0.18
N LEU A 112 -0.68 -12.95 1.39
CA LEU A 112 -1.99 -13.57 1.59
C LEU A 112 -3.08 -12.68 0.96
N VAL A 113 -3.84 -13.24 0.02
CA VAL A 113 -4.96 -12.55 -0.63
C VAL A 113 -6.27 -12.93 0.06
N HIS A 114 -6.99 -11.92 0.56
CA HIS A 114 -8.31 -12.08 1.14
C HIS A 114 -9.39 -11.82 0.08
N SER A 115 -10.27 -12.80 -0.11
CA SER A 115 -11.34 -12.70 -1.10
C SER A 115 -12.35 -11.62 -0.74
N LEU A 116 -12.81 -10.87 -1.75
CA LEU A 116 -13.89 -9.91 -1.59
C LEU A 116 -15.26 -10.57 -1.83
N PRO A 117 -16.29 -10.19 -1.06
CA PRO A 117 -17.67 -10.56 -1.37
C PRO A 117 -18.17 -9.80 -2.61
N HIS A 118 -19.16 -10.35 -3.31
CA HIS A 118 -19.79 -9.74 -4.50
C HIS A 118 -18.80 -9.35 -5.62
N ARG A 119 -17.83 -10.23 -5.91
CA ARG A 119 -16.87 -10.03 -7.00
C ARG A 119 -17.60 -9.84 -8.34
N ARG A 120 -17.33 -8.72 -9.02
CA ARG A 120 -17.93 -8.36 -10.32
C ARG A 120 -17.18 -8.96 -11.52
N HIS A 121 -15.91 -9.34 -11.34
CA HIS A 121 -15.08 -9.89 -12.41
C HIS A 121 -14.23 -11.06 -11.88
N ALA A 122 -14.07 -12.12 -12.67
CA ALA A 122 -13.37 -13.33 -12.26
C ALA A 122 -11.87 -13.09 -11.98
N ALA A 123 -11.24 -12.19 -12.73
CA ALA A 123 -9.83 -11.83 -12.52
C ALA A 123 -9.57 -11.07 -11.21
N LEU A 124 -10.58 -10.46 -10.58
CA LEU A 124 -10.42 -9.81 -9.27
C LEU A 124 -10.42 -10.87 -8.17
N ILE A 125 -9.22 -11.27 -7.73
CA ILE A 125 -9.05 -12.38 -6.79
C ILE A 125 -9.23 -11.96 -5.33
N GLY A 126 -9.01 -10.68 -5.00
CA GLY A 126 -9.25 -10.15 -3.66
C GLY A 126 -8.45 -8.89 -3.34
N VAL A 127 -8.05 -8.77 -2.09
CA VAL A 127 -7.18 -7.70 -1.57
C VAL A 127 -6.05 -8.27 -0.73
N ALA A 128 -4.90 -7.61 -0.72
CA ALA A 128 -3.75 -7.96 0.12
C ALA A 128 -3.19 -6.72 0.81
N ALA A 129 -2.62 -6.91 2.00
CA ALA A 129 -1.89 -5.88 2.72
C ALA A 129 -0.43 -5.85 2.25
N VAL A 130 0.01 -4.71 1.75
CA VAL A 130 1.35 -4.48 1.22
C VAL A 130 1.87 -3.18 1.84
N ARG A 131 2.92 -3.27 2.67
CA ARG A 131 3.45 -2.15 3.47
C ARG A 131 2.39 -1.32 4.22
N GLY A 132 1.35 -1.98 4.74
CA GLY A 132 0.26 -1.30 5.47
C GLY A 132 -0.82 -0.68 4.57
N ALA A 133 -0.66 -0.69 3.25
CA ALA A 133 -1.70 -0.34 2.30
C ALA A 133 -2.51 -1.57 1.87
N LEU A 134 -3.82 -1.41 1.71
CA LEU A 134 -4.67 -2.45 1.12
C LEU A 134 -4.73 -2.26 -0.40
N LEU A 135 -4.19 -3.23 -1.14
CA LEU A 135 -4.15 -3.22 -2.60
C LEU A 135 -5.12 -4.25 -3.17
N THR A 136 -5.78 -3.90 -4.27
CA THR A 136 -6.60 -4.84 -5.05
C THR A 136 -5.69 -5.81 -5.81
N CYS A 137 -5.98 -7.10 -5.67
CA CYS A 137 -5.23 -8.16 -6.34
C CYS A 137 -6.00 -8.67 -7.56
N ILE A 138 -5.37 -8.59 -8.73
CA ILE A 138 -5.91 -9.09 -9.99
C ILE A 138 -5.02 -10.24 -10.48
N SER A 139 -5.62 -11.34 -10.92
CA SER A 139 -4.91 -12.41 -11.61
C SER A 139 -4.76 -12.05 -13.08
N LEU A 140 -3.51 -11.90 -13.53
CA LEU A 140 -3.21 -11.66 -14.95
C LEU A 140 -3.59 -12.85 -15.83
N ALA A 141 -3.39 -14.09 -15.37
CA ALA A 141 -3.80 -15.28 -16.10
C ALA A 141 -5.31 -15.27 -16.39
N LEU A 142 -6.14 -15.01 -15.37
CA LEU A 142 -7.59 -14.91 -15.54
C LEU A 142 -8.01 -13.68 -16.34
N LEU A 143 -7.21 -12.61 -16.33
CA LEU A 143 -7.50 -11.39 -17.09
C LEU A 143 -7.26 -11.58 -18.59
N PHE A 144 -6.20 -12.30 -18.96
CA PHE A 144 -5.85 -12.60 -20.34
C PHE A 144 -6.55 -13.85 -20.89
N GLY A 145 -7.26 -14.58 -20.03
CA GLY A 145 -8.02 -15.78 -20.43
C GLY A 145 -7.17 -17.06 -20.46
N GLU A 146 -5.98 -17.02 -19.87
CA GLU A 146 -5.17 -18.22 -19.63
C GLU A 146 -5.85 -19.05 -18.54
N SER A 147 -6.43 -20.18 -18.96
CA SER A 147 -6.92 -21.18 -18.03
C SER A 147 -5.71 -21.73 -17.27
N ALA A 148 -5.77 -21.78 -15.95
CA ALA A 148 -4.75 -22.42 -15.13
C ALA A 148 -4.73 -23.91 -15.46
N GLU A 149 -3.99 -24.29 -16.50
CA GLU A 149 -3.69 -25.68 -16.79
C GLU A 149 -2.54 -26.11 -15.88
N SER A 150 -2.77 -27.23 -15.22
CA SER A 150 -2.11 -27.74 -14.02
C SER A 150 -0.58 -27.74 -14.09
N ALA A 151 0.07 -27.24 -13.03
CA ALA A 151 1.42 -27.65 -12.67
C ALA A 151 1.30 -28.78 -11.64
N GLU A 152 1.60 -29.99 -12.09
CA GLU A 152 1.88 -31.17 -11.27
C GLU A 152 3.31 -31.16 -10.73
#